data_AF-A0A7Y2JI23-F1
#
_entry.id   AF-A0A7Y2JI23-F1
#
_cell.length_a   1.000
_cell.length_b   1.000
_cell.length_c   1.000
_cell.angle_alpha   90.00
_cell.angle_beta   90.00
_cell.angle_gamma   90.00
#
_symmetry.space_group_name_H-M   'P 1'
#
loop_
_entity.id
_entity.type
_entity.pdbx_description
1 polymer ?
#
loop_
_entity_poly.entity_id
_entity_poly.type
_entity_poly.pdbx_seq_one_letter_code
_entity_poly.pdbx_strand_id
1 'polypeptide(L)'
;MTDAVRLLALAVGAMVVIYAGLGYEATYAITYGAFALMAAMVSLTFMWLWRVRATPLAGGMAFSWAGASSVIGWWWAYSYLNHPALMFENAAFFVCLAIYFVGALMHFAVIGRSLGVRRPLWTAPVAGALAISTFLYLLKIW
;
A
#
# COMPACT_ATOMS: atom_id res chain seq x y z
N MET A 1 1.69 16.40 17.18
CA MET A 1 2.13 15.01 17.53
C MET A 1 1.16 14.30 18.44
N THR A 2 0.61 14.98 19.46
CA THR A 2 -0.45 14.46 20.36
C THR A 2 -1.67 13.92 19.62
N ASP A 3 -2.12 14.58 18.55
CA ASP A 3 -3.34 14.15 17.82
C ASP A 3 -3.12 12.86 17.01
N ALA A 4 -1.93 12.67 16.41
CA ALA A 4 -1.61 11.44 15.71
C ALA A 4 -1.59 10.24 16.66
N VAL A 5 -1.03 10.41 17.87
CA VAL A 5 -1.02 9.38 18.91
C VAL A 5 -2.44 9.08 19.41
N ARG A 6 -3.28 10.10 19.57
CA ARG A 6 -4.70 9.93 19.93
C ARG A 6 -5.48 9.18 18.87
N LEU A 7 -5.31 9.53 17.59
CA LEU A 7 -5.96 8.85 16.48
C LEU A 7 -5.50 7.39 16.36
N LEU A 8 -4.20 7.13 16.56
CA LEU A 8 -3.67 5.77 16.62
C LEU A 8 -4.30 4.99 17.77
N ALA A 9 -4.34 5.55 18.98
CA ALA A 9 -4.94 4.91 20.14
C ALA A 9 -6.44 4.61 19.92
N LEU A 10 -7.16 5.53 19.27
CA LEU A 10 -8.57 5.33 18.91
C LEU A 10 -8.73 4.19 17.89
N ALA A 11 -7.90 4.16 16.83
CA ALA A 11 -7.96 3.12 15.81
C ALA A 11 -7.63 1.73 16.40
N VAL A 12 -6.59 1.64 17.23
CA VAL A 12 -6.23 0.40 17.94
C VAL A 12 -7.35 0.00 18.90
N GLY A 13 -7.90 0.92 19.68
CA GLY A 13 -9.01 0.65 20.58
C GLY A 13 -10.24 0.11 19.85
N ALA A 14 -10.59 0.71 18.72
CA ALA A 14 -11.68 0.23 17.87
C ALA A 14 -11.42 -1.21 17.35
N MET A 15 -10.20 -1.50 16.89
CA MET A 15 -9.82 -2.85 16.46
C MET A 15 -9.91 -3.87 17.60
N VAL A 16 -9.47 -3.51 18.80
CA VAL A 16 -9.57 -4.38 19.99
C VAL A 16 -11.03 -4.67 20.34
N VAL A 17 -11.91 -3.66 20.27
CA VAL A 17 -13.35 -3.83 20.53
C VAL A 17 -13.99 -4.75 19.50
N ILE A 18 -13.70 -4.56 18.21
CA ILE A 18 -14.22 -5.42 17.13
C ILE A 18 -13.71 -6.85 17.32
N TYR A 19 -12.42 -7.03 17.61
CA TYR A 19 -11.83 -8.34 17.87
C TYR A 19 -12.47 -9.06 19.06
N ALA A 20 -12.65 -8.37 20.18
CA ALA A 20 -13.28 -8.93 21.35
C ALA A 20 -14.74 -9.34 21.11
N GLY A 21 -15.47 -8.61 20.24
CA GLY A 21 -16.88 -8.88 19.95
C GLY A 21 -17.14 -9.88 18.82
N LEU A 22 -16.33 -9.87 17.76
CA LEU A 22 -16.58 -10.62 16.51
C LEU A 22 -15.49 -11.66 16.19
N GLY A 23 -14.39 -11.67 16.94
CA GLY A 23 -13.26 -12.56 16.71
C GLY A 23 -12.32 -12.14 15.58
N TYR A 24 -11.28 -12.95 15.37
CA TYR A 24 -10.18 -12.67 14.45
C TYR A 24 -10.64 -12.52 13.00
N GLU A 25 -11.34 -13.53 12.47
CA GLU A 25 -11.74 -13.61 11.06
C GLU A 25 -12.56 -12.39 10.61
N ALA A 26 -13.57 -12.01 11.39
CA ALA A 26 -14.40 -10.85 11.11
C ALA A 26 -13.60 -9.55 11.20
N THR A 27 -12.71 -9.43 12.19
CA THR A 27 -11.86 -8.25 12.35
C THR A 27 -10.91 -8.11 11.17
N TYR A 28 -10.26 -9.20 10.75
CA TYR A 28 -9.39 -9.23 9.59
C TYR A 28 -10.15 -8.78 8.33
N ALA A 29 -11.29 -9.42 8.03
CA ALA A 29 -12.08 -9.12 6.84
C ALA A 29 -12.57 -7.65 6.79
N ILE A 30 -13.07 -7.13 7.92
CA ILE A 30 -13.57 -5.75 8.02
C ILE A 30 -12.42 -4.74 7.87
N THR A 31 -11.34 -4.94 8.62
CA THR A 31 -10.24 -3.96 8.69
C THR A 31 -9.40 -3.93 7.43
N TYR A 32 -9.15 -5.09 6.79
CA TYR A 32 -8.47 -5.14 5.50
C TYR A 32 -9.34 -4.55 4.38
N GLY A 33 -10.66 -4.79 4.40
CA GLY A 33 -11.59 -4.14 3.47
C GLY A 33 -11.60 -2.62 3.64
N ALA A 34 -11.71 -2.14 4.88
CA ALA A 34 -11.63 -0.72 5.19
C ALA A 34 -10.30 -0.12 4.74
N PHE A 35 -9.18 -0.82 4.93
CA PHE A 35 -7.87 -0.39 4.46
C PHE A 35 -7.82 -0.28 2.93
N ALA A 36 -8.29 -1.30 2.19
CA ALA A 36 -8.33 -1.28 0.73
C ALA A 36 -9.15 -0.09 0.20
N LEU A 37 -10.33 0.15 0.77
CA LEU A 37 -11.23 1.23 0.38
C LEU A 37 -10.67 2.62 0.73
N MET A 38 -10.12 2.79 1.94
CA MET A 38 -9.47 4.04 2.33
C MET A 38 -8.27 4.34 1.44
N ALA A 39 -7.44 3.34 1.12
CA ALA A 39 -6.33 3.50 0.18
C ALA A 39 -6.83 3.93 -1.20
N ALA A 40 -7.95 3.39 -1.69
CA ALA A 40 -8.58 3.85 -2.94
C ALA A 40 -9.02 5.31 -2.85
N MET A 41 -9.68 5.71 -1.75
CA MET A 41 -10.15 7.09 -1.55
C MET A 41 -8.99 8.08 -1.48
N VAL A 42 -7.91 7.71 -0.77
CA VAL A 42 -6.69 8.52 -0.69
C VAL A 42 -6.06 8.66 -2.08
N SER A 43 -5.95 7.56 -2.83
CA SER A 43 -5.48 7.57 -4.21
C SER A 43 -6.29 8.52 -5.08
N LEU A 44 -7.62 8.42 -5.07
CA LEU A 44 -8.52 9.27 -5.86
C LEU A 44 -8.39 10.74 -5.47
N THR A 45 -8.23 11.04 -4.18
CA THR A 45 -8.02 12.40 -3.70
C THR A 45 -6.71 12.99 -4.23
N PHE A 46 -5.62 12.22 -4.18
CA PHE A 46 -4.34 12.65 -4.75
C PHE A 46 -4.35 12.70 -6.27
N MET A 47 -5.10 11.83 -6.94
CA MET A 47 -5.29 11.86 -8.38
C MET A 47 -6.06 13.11 -8.82
N TRP A 48 -7.09 13.50 -8.08
CA TRP A 48 -7.78 14.78 -8.27
C TRP A 48 -6.83 15.97 -8.06
N LEU A 49 -6.05 15.98 -6.97
CA LEU A 49 -5.05 17.02 -6.72
C LEU A 49 -3.99 17.08 -7.82
N TRP A 50 -3.56 15.93 -8.34
CA TRP A 50 -2.63 15.85 -9.45
C TRP A 50 -3.26 16.40 -10.74
N ARG A 51 -4.53 16.11 -11.01
CA ARG A 51 -5.25 16.69 -12.16
C ARG A 51 -5.35 18.23 -12.06
N VAL A 52 -5.57 18.77 -10.87
CA VAL A 52 -5.76 20.22 -10.68
C VAL A 52 -4.43 21.00 -10.63
N ARG A 53 -3.39 20.43 -10.01
CA ARG A 53 -2.12 21.14 -9.74
C ARG A 53 -0.88 20.52 -10.39
N ALA A 54 -1.00 19.35 -11.02
CA ALA A 54 0.08 18.61 -11.69
C ALA A 54 1.35 18.40 -10.83
N THR A 55 1.24 18.36 -9.50
CA THR A 55 2.42 18.25 -8.65
C THR A 55 3.00 16.83 -8.69
N PRO A 56 4.33 16.66 -8.83
CA PRO A 56 4.96 15.34 -8.83
C PRO A 56 4.69 14.54 -7.55
N LEU A 57 4.53 15.23 -6.42
CA LEU A 57 4.19 14.62 -5.13
C LEU A 57 2.80 13.99 -5.17
N ALA A 58 1.79 14.71 -5.67
CA ALA A 58 0.44 14.18 -5.76
C ALA A 58 0.37 12.98 -6.70
N GLY A 59 1.11 13.00 -7.81
CA GLY A 59 1.24 11.84 -8.70
C GLY A 59 1.83 10.63 -7.96
N GLY A 60 2.97 10.79 -7.28
CA GLY A 60 3.60 9.70 -6.54
C GLY A 60 2.70 9.12 -5.44
N MET A 61 1.97 9.97 -4.72
CA MET A 61 1.00 9.52 -3.72
C MET A 61 -0.18 8.78 -4.37
N ALA A 62 -0.76 9.31 -5.45
CA ALA A 62 -1.87 8.67 -6.14
C ALA A 62 -1.52 7.24 -6.57
N PHE A 63 -0.41 7.05 -7.28
CA PHE A 63 0.03 5.71 -7.72
C PHE A 63 0.37 4.79 -6.54
N SER A 64 1.02 5.29 -5.49
CA SER A 64 1.36 4.47 -4.32
C SER A 64 0.11 3.94 -3.62
N TRP A 65 -0.90 4.79 -3.41
CA TRP A 65 -2.15 4.40 -2.77
C TRP A 65 -3.04 3.57 -3.68
N ALA A 66 -3.02 3.79 -5.00
CA ALA A 66 -3.68 2.93 -5.99
C ALA A 66 -3.09 1.52 -5.96
N GLY A 67 -1.76 1.41 -5.95
CA GLY A 67 -1.05 0.14 -5.85
C GLY A 67 -1.36 -0.58 -4.53
N ALA A 68 -1.31 0.14 -3.40
CA ALA A 68 -1.63 -0.44 -2.09
C ALA A 68 -3.07 -0.96 -2.06
N SER A 69 -4.03 -0.10 -2.46
CA SER A 69 -5.44 -0.46 -2.54
C SER A 69 -5.68 -1.69 -3.41
N SER A 70 -5.07 -1.76 -4.59
CA SER A 70 -5.26 -2.88 -5.50
C SER A 70 -4.62 -4.17 -5.00
N VAL A 71 -3.42 -4.12 -4.39
CA VAL A 71 -2.78 -5.30 -3.78
C VAL A 71 -3.59 -5.83 -2.60
N ILE A 72 -3.97 -4.95 -1.67
CA ILE A 72 -4.73 -5.35 -0.47
C ILE A 72 -6.15 -5.77 -0.87
N GLY A 73 -6.78 -5.01 -1.75
CA GLY A 73 -8.10 -5.29 -2.29
C GLY A 73 -8.18 -6.59 -3.06
N TRP A 74 -7.11 -6.98 -3.78
CA TRP A 74 -7.04 -8.29 -4.46
C TRP A 74 -7.18 -9.44 -3.46
N TRP A 75 -6.37 -9.47 -2.41
CA TRP A 75 -6.40 -10.55 -1.42
C TRP A 75 -7.63 -10.48 -0.53
N TRP A 76 -8.11 -9.29 -0.19
CA TRP A 76 -9.37 -9.11 0.53
C TRP A 76 -10.56 -9.64 -0.28
N ALA A 77 -10.65 -9.29 -1.57
CA ALA A 77 -11.69 -9.79 -2.46
C ALA A 77 -11.56 -11.31 -2.68
N TYR A 78 -10.34 -11.84 -2.80
CA TYR A 78 -10.09 -13.28 -2.89
C TYR A 78 -10.67 -14.03 -1.68
N SER A 79 -10.43 -13.57 -0.46
CA SER A 79 -11.01 -14.16 0.76
C SER A 79 -12.53 -14.02 0.80
N TYR A 80 -13.08 -12.86 0.42
CA TYR A 80 -14.52 -12.61 0.46
C TYR A 80 -15.32 -13.39 -0.60
N LEU A 81 -14.72 -13.64 -1.77
CA LEU A 81 -15.33 -14.36 -2.89
C LEU A 81 -15.17 -15.89 -2.79
N ASN A 82 -14.87 -16.41 -1.60
CA ASN A 82 -14.62 -17.84 -1.35
C ASN A 82 -13.46 -18.41 -2.19
N HIS A 83 -12.33 -17.70 -2.25
CA HIS A 83 -11.08 -18.19 -2.82
C HIS A 83 -11.17 -18.60 -4.31
N PRO A 84 -11.63 -17.72 -5.21
CA PRO A 84 -11.80 -18.07 -6.62
C PRO A 84 -10.46 -18.43 -7.28
N ALA A 85 -10.43 -19.57 -7.98
CA ALA A 85 -9.23 -20.07 -8.65
C ALA A 85 -8.64 -19.09 -9.67
N LEU A 86 -9.47 -18.26 -10.31
CA LEU A 86 -9.02 -17.25 -11.28
C LEU A 86 -8.16 -16.14 -10.66
N MET A 87 -8.23 -15.92 -9.35
CA MET A 87 -7.44 -14.89 -8.66
C MET A 87 -6.17 -15.46 -8.02
N PHE A 88 -6.19 -16.75 -7.72
CA PHE A 88 -5.03 -17.47 -7.20
C PHE A 88 -4.02 -17.67 -8.34
N GLU A 89 -2.74 -17.34 -8.10
CA GLU A 89 -1.66 -17.44 -9.09
C GLU A 89 -1.89 -16.69 -10.41
N ASN A 90 -2.73 -15.65 -10.41
CA ASN A 90 -2.98 -14.86 -11.62
C ASN A 90 -1.90 -13.78 -11.83
N ALA A 91 -1.26 -13.80 -13.00
CA ALA A 91 -0.23 -12.83 -13.36
C ALA A 91 -0.73 -11.36 -13.37
N ALA A 92 -2.04 -11.11 -13.53
CA ALA A 92 -2.62 -9.77 -13.45
C ALA A 92 -2.36 -9.09 -12.10
N PHE A 93 -2.18 -9.86 -11.02
CA PHE A 93 -1.80 -9.33 -9.72
C PHE A 93 -0.48 -8.53 -9.77
N PHE A 94 0.46 -8.92 -10.63
CA PHE A 94 1.72 -8.19 -10.78
C PHE A 94 1.54 -6.78 -11.35
N VAL A 95 0.43 -6.51 -12.05
CA VAL A 95 0.09 -5.13 -12.48
C VAL A 95 -0.20 -4.24 -11.26
N CYS A 96 -0.92 -4.76 -10.26
CA CYS A 96 -1.19 -4.04 -9.01
C CYS A 96 0.12 -3.69 -8.28
N LEU A 97 1.05 -4.66 -8.21
CA LEU A 97 2.38 -4.44 -7.65
C LEU A 97 3.20 -3.44 -8.46
N ALA A 98 3.17 -3.50 -9.80
CA ALA A 98 3.88 -2.57 -10.65
C ALA A 98 3.41 -1.13 -10.43
N ILE A 99 2.10 -0.90 -10.31
CA ILE A 99 1.51 0.41 -9.96
C ILE A 99 2.09 0.92 -8.64
N TYR A 100 2.16 0.05 -7.62
CA TYR A 100 2.75 0.39 -6.32
C TYR A 100 4.22 0.80 -6.43
N PHE A 101 5.04 0.01 -7.13
CA PHE A 101 6.46 0.31 -7.32
C PHE A 101 6.69 1.64 -8.05
N VAL A 102 5.91 1.93 -9.10
CA VAL A 102 5.98 3.20 -9.82
C VAL A 102 5.63 4.36 -8.88
N GLY A 103 4.57 4.24 -8.10
CA GLY A 103 4.20 5.23 -7.09
C GLY A 103 5.31 5.49 -6.07
N ALA A 104 5.89 4.43 -5.52
CA ALA A 104 6.99 4.53 -4.56
C ALA A 104 8.22 5.22 -5.16
N LEU A 105 8.61 4.85 -6.38
CA LEU A 105 9.71 5.47 -7.11
C LEU A 105 9.45 6.97 -7.33
N MET A 106 8.25 7.36 -7.76
CA MET A 106 7.87 8.76 -7.92
C MET A 106 7.92 9.53 -6.59
N HIS A 107 7.44 8.90 -5.51
CA HIS A 107 7.45 9.49 -4.17
C HIS A 107 8.89 9.74 -3.68
N PHE A 108 9.77 8.74 -3.78
CA PHE A 108 11.19 8.90 -3.43
C PHE A 108 11.92 9.87 -4.34
N ALA A 109 11.55 9.99 -5.61
CA ALA A 109 12.11 11.00 -6.50
C ALA A 109 11.79 12.44 -6.04
N VAL A 110 10.63 12.67 -5.41
CA VAL A 110 10.30 13.97 -4.81
C VAL A 110 11.15 14.22 -3.57
N ILE A 111 11.19 13.27 -2.64
CA ILE A 111 12.00 13.39 -1.40
C ILE A 111 13.48 13.57 -1.74
N GLY A 112 14.02 12.77 -2.64
CA GLY A 112 15.42 12.84 -3.06
C GLY A 112 15.77 14.21 -3.63
N ARG A 113 14.88 14.82 -4.43
CA ARG A 113 15.06 16.19 -4.92
C ARG A 113 15.06 17.22 -3.78
N SER A 114 14.15 17.09 -2.82
CA SER A 114 14.11 17.97 -1.65
C SER A 114 15.36 17.87 -0.77
N LEU A 115 16.02 16.71 -0.75
CA LEU A 115 17.25 16.47 0.02
C LEU A 115 18.54 16.73 -0.79
N GLY A 116 18.45 17.22 -2.04
CA GLY A 116 19.62 17.44 -2.89
C GLY A 116 20.33 16.15 -3.36
N VAL A 117 19.67 15.00 -3.24
CA VAL A 117 20.22 13.70 -3.63
C VAL A 117 20.30 13.59 -5.16
N ARG A 118 21.47 13.21 -5.66
CA ARG A 118 21.70 13.02 -7.11
C ARG A 118 20.88 11.84 -7.63
N ARG A 119 20.36 11.97 -8.87
CA ARG A 119 19.88 10.81 -9.62
C ARG A 119 21.10 9.91 -9.94
N PRO A 120 21.01 8.57 -9.85
CA PRO A 120 19.82 7.73 -9.62
C PRO A 120 19.58 7.32 -8.16
N LEU A 121 20.30 7.87 -7.17
CA LEU A 121 20.34 7.34 -5.81
C LEU A 121 18.98 7.31 -5.08
N TRP A 122 18.00 8.12 -5.52
CA TRP A 122 16.62 8.07 -5.01
C TRP A 122 15.87 6.77 -5.34
N THR A 123 16.37 5.92 -6.24
CA THR A 123 15.83 4.56 -6.47
C THR A 123 16.34 3.54 -5.45
N ALA A 124 17.37 3.88 -4.67
CA ALA A 124 18.03 2.97 -3.74
C ALA A 124 17.08 2.30 -2.73
N PRO A 125 16.04 2.95 -2.17
CA PRO A 125 15.11 2.27 -1.27
C PRO A 125 14.36 1.12 -1.94
N VAL A 126 13.90 1.33 -3.18
CA VAL A 126 13.17 0.31 -3.94
C VAL A 126 14.13 -0.80 -4.41
N ALA A 127 15.30 -0.43 -4.93
CA ALA A 127 16.32 -1.39 -5.33
C ALA A 127 16.82 -2.23 -4.14
N GLY A 128 17.02 -1.60 -2.98
CA GLY A 128 17.41 -2.26 -1.74
C GLY A 128 16.33 -3.22 -1.23
N ALA A 129 15.06 -2.82 -1.24
CA ALA A 129 13.95 -3.71 -0.89
C ALA A 129 13.87 -4.93 -1.82
N LEU A 130 14.05 -4.74 -3.13
CA LEU A 130 14.10 -5.83 -4.10
C LEU A 130 15.31 -6.74 -3.89
N ALA A 131 16.50 -6.16 -3.63
CA ALA A 131 17.72 -6.92 -3.37
C ALA A 131 17.60 -7.77 -2.09
N ILE A 132 17.09 -7.18 -1.00
CA ILE A 132 16.84 -7.91 0.26
C ILE A 132 15.82 -9.01 0.04
N SER A 133 14.68 -8.72 -0.60
CA SER A 133 13.64 -9.71 -0.89
C SER A 133 14.19 -10.85 -1.76
N THR A 134 14.99 -10.54 -2.79
CA THR A 134 15.65 -11.53 -3.65
C THR A 134 16.65 -12.35 -2.86
N PHE A 135 17.46 -11.73 -2.00
CA PHE A 135 18.41 -12.41 -1.14
C PHE A 135 17.73 -13.40 -0.19
N LEU A 136 16.66 -12.96 0.49
CA LEU A 136 15.85 -13.83 1.35
C LEU A 136 15.21 -14.98 0.57
N TYR A 137 14.74 -14.73 -0.65
CA TYR A 137 14.23 -15.77 -1.53
C TYR A 137 15.31 -16.79 -1.91
N LEU A 138 16.54 -16.35 -2.21
CA LEU A 138 17.65 -17.24 -2.55
C LEU A 138 18.16 -18.04 -1.35
N LEU A 139 18.06 -17.50 -0.13
CA LEU A 139 18.47 -18.19 1.08
C LEU A 139 17.58 -19.40 1.43
N LYS A 140 16.35 -19.48 0.90
CA LYS A 140 15.36 -20.56 1.13
C LYS A 140 15.57 -21.33 2.45
N ILE A 141 15.47 -20.62 3.57
CA ILE A 141 15.23 -21.24 4.88
C ILE A 141 13.71 -21.37 5.03
N TRP A 142 13.10 -22.30 4.29
CA TRP A 142 11.71 -22.73 4.44
C TRP A 142 11.61 -24.19 4.02
#